data_AF-A0A0G2GX06-F1
#
_entry.id   AF-A0A0G2GX06-F1
#
_cell.length_a   1.000
_cell.length_b   1.000
_cell.length_c   1.000
_cell.angle_alpha   90.00
_cell.angle_beta   90.00
_cell.angle_gamma   90.00
#
_symmetry.space_group_name_H-M   'P 1'
#
loop_
_entity.id
_entity.type
_entity.pdbx_description
1 polymer ?
#
loop_
_entity_poly.entity_id
_entity_poly.type
_entity_poly.pdbx_seq_one_letter_code
_entity_poly.pdbx_strand_id
1 'polypeptide(L)'
;MAEPVLFEDVFSVSDVNSAKYDRVSRIQAESLDRACNITLDVNTELYPILVGDKLTLDLASTLNLDGSKDDTKGWREVGMGELTLANEFDYVCHGKIYKFEEGEGDLM
;
A
#
# COMPACT_ATOMS: atom_id res chain seq x y z
N MET A 1 -9.09 16.13 14.39
CA MET A 1 -8.05 15.11 14.12
C MET A 1 -8.72 14.10 13.24
N ALA A 2 -8.21 13.94 12.02
CA ALA A 2 -8.70 12.92 11.09
C ALA A 2 -7.78 11.71 11.21
N GLU A 3 -8.33 10.52 11.11
CA GLU A 3 -7.51 9.31 11.04
C GLU A 3 -6.79 9.29 9.69
N PRO A 4 -5.44 9.22 9.66
CA PRO A 4 -4.69 9.27 8.42
C PRO A 4 -4.89 8.00 7.58
N VAL A 5 -5.11 6.86 8.23
CA VAL A 5 -5.30 5.54 7.63
C VAL A 5 -6.75 5.39 7.15
N LEU A 6 -6.91 5.05 5.87
CA LEU A 6 -8.21 4.82 5.22
C LEU A 6 -8.57 3.34 5.15
N PHE A 7 -7.56 2.47 5.14
CA PHE A 7 -7.70 1.03 5.09
C PHE A 7 -6.43 0.40 5.68
N GLU A 8 -6.59 -0.63 6.49
CA GLU A 8 -5.52 -1.43 7.09
C GLU A 8 -5.97 -2.89 7.06
N ASP A 9 -5.08 -3.78 6.60
CA ASP A 9 -5.32 -5.23 6.64
C ASP A 9 -4.00 -6.02 6.53
N VAL A 10 -4.05 -7.30 6.88
CA VAL A 10 -2.95 -8.25 6.74
C VAL A 10 -3.27 -9.24 5.63
N PHE A 11 -2.39 -9.29 4.64
CA PHE A 11 -2.52 -10.15 3.47
C PHE A 11 -1.50 -11.29 3.48
N SER A 12 -1.90 -12.46 2.98
CA SER A 12 -1.00 -13.57 2.68
C SER A 12 -0.76 -13.62 1.17
N VAL A 13 0.51 -13.59 0.75
CA VAL A 13 0.90 -13.63 -0.67
C VAL A 13 0.64 -15.03 -1.24
N SER A 14 -0.18 -15.10 -2.29
CA SER A 14 -0.56 -16.34 -2.96
C SER A 14 0.20 -16.58 -4.26
N ASP A 15 0.61 -15.53 -4.97
CA ASP A 15 1.39 -15.62 -6.22
C ASP A 15 2.33 -14.43 -6.39
N VAL A 16 3.47 -14.64 -7.06
CA VAL A 16 4.46 -13.61 -7.42
C VAL A 16 4.90 -13.83 -8.87
N ASN A 17 4.52 -12.89 -9.75
CA ASN A 17 4.84 -12.94 -11.18
C ASN A 17 5.90 -11.91 -11.56
N SER A 18 7.12 -12.39 -11.85
CA SER A 18 8.27 -11.59 -12.31
C SER A 18 8.61 -11.80 -13.79
N ALA A 19 7.73 -12.47 -14.57
CA ALA A 19 8.10 -12.96 -15.90
C ALA A 19 8.39 -11.86 -16.95
N LYS A 20 7.89 -10.63 -16.72
CA LYS A 20 7.99 -9.52 -17.68
C LYS A 20 9.05 -8.48 -17.34
N TYR A 21 9.43 -8.35 -16.08
CA TYR A 21 10.29 -7.27 -15.60
C TYR A 21 11.29 -7.82 -14.58
N ASP A 22 12.54 -7.37 -14.68
CA ASP A 22 13.61 -7.87 -13.81
C ASP A 22 13.51 -7.36 -12.37
N ARG A 23 12.91 -6.16 -12.18
CA ARG A 23 12.91 -5.43 -10.90
C ARG A 23 11.54 -5.26 -10.28
N VAL A 24 10.49 -5.59 -11.03
CA VAL A 24 9.10 -5.40 -10.61
C VAL A 24 8.37 -6.71 -10.75
N SER A 25 7.77 -7.16 -9.67
CA SER A 25 6.88 -8.31 -9.70
C SER A 25 5.46 -7.89 -9.40
N ARG A 26 4.50 -8.54 -10.08
CA ARG A 26 3.09 -8.45 -9.71
C ARG A 26 2.80 -9.51 -8.66
N ILE A 27 2.38 -9.07 -7.47
CA ILE A 27 1.94 -9.97 -6.40
C ILE A 27 0.42 -10.09 -6.42
N GLN A 28 -0.08 -11.28 -6.08
CA GLN A 28 -1.46 -11.51 -5.68
C GLN A 28 -1.46 -11.91 -4.21
N ALA A 29 -2.38 -11.35 -3.44
CA ALA A 29 -2.51 -11.66 -2.02
C ALA A 29 -3.97 -11.57 -1.57
N GLU A 30 -4.30 -12.34 -0.54
CA GLU A 30 -5.65 -12.45 0.02
C GLU A 30 -5.59 -12.08 1.52
N SER A 31 -6.60 -11.36 2.00
CA SER A 31 -6.74 -11.01 3.42
C SER A 31 -6.91 -12.27 4.27
N LEU A 32 -6.50 -12.22 5.53
CA LEU A 32 -6.60 -13.38 6.42
C LEU A 32 -8.04 -13.89 6.63
N ASP A 33 -9.01 -12.99 6.55
CA ASP A 33 -10.44 -13.30 6.65
C ASP A 33 -11.09 -13.64 5.29
N ARG A 34 -10.33 -13.56 4.20
CA ARG A 34 -10.76 -13.79 2.81
C ARG A 34 -11.84 -12.83 2.31
N ALA A 35 -11.99 -11.67 2.94
CA ALA A 35 -12.93 -10.64 2.51
C ALA A 35 -12.37 -9.77 1.37
N CYS A 36 -11.04 -9.67 1.23
CA CYS A 36 -10.38 -8.77 0.29
C CYS A 36 -9.24 -9.47 -0.45
N ASN A 37 -9.13 -9.16 -1.75
CA ASN A 37 -8.03 -9.60 -2.60
C ASN A 37 -7.31 -8.39 -3.16
N ILE A 38 -5.98 -8.43 -3.20
CA ILE A 38 -5.17 -7.38 -3.80
C ILE A 38 -4.31 -7.91 -4.92
N THR A 39 -4.10 -7.07 -5.92
CA THR A 39 -3.08 -7.24 -6.95
C THR A 39 -2.22 -5.99 -6.94
N LEU A 40 -0.92 -6.15 -6.67
CA LEU A 40 -0.01 -5.02 -6.47
C LEU A 40 1.29 -5.24 -7.25
N ASP A 41 1.75 -4.20 -7.94
CA ASP A 41 3.07 -4.21 -8.58
C ASP A 41 4.10 -3.62 -7.60
N VAL A 42 5.12 -4.41 -7.24
CA VAL A 42 6.12 -4.04 -6.22
C VAL A 42 7.52 -4.10 -6.83
N ASN A 43 8.39 -3.15 -6.46
CA ASN A 43 9.81 -3.21 -6.80
C ASN A 43 10.51 -4.27 -5.93
N THR A 44 10.57 -5.49 -6.45
CA THR A 44 11.10 -6.67 -5.76
C THR A 44 12.62 -6.72 -5.70
N GLU A 45 13.32 -5.82 -6.42
CA GLU A 45 14.77 -5.61 -6.22
C GLU A 45 15.04 -4.87 -4.89
N LEU A 46 14.19 -3.90 -4.53
CA LEU A 46 14.31 -3.12 -3.28
C LEU A 46 13.63 -3.81 -2.10
N TYR A 47 12.47 -4.44 -2.32
CA TYR A 47 11.69 -5.10 -1.29
C TYR A 47 11.34 -6.52 -1.76
N PRO A 48 12.21 -7.51 -1.47
CA PRO A 48 11.98 -8.90 -1.88
C PRO A 48 10.74 -9.49 -1.21
N ILE A 49 9.86 -10.12 -2.00
CA ILE A 49 8.63 -10.78 -1.55
C ILE A 49 8.57 -12.19 -2.15
N LEU A 50 8.16 -13.17 -1.35
CA LEU A 50 7.95 -14.56 -1.74
C LEU A 50 6.50 -14.99 -1.51
N VAL A 51 6.10 -16.07 -2.19
CA VAL A 51 4.81 -16.72 -1.94
C VAL A 51 4.78 -17.28 -0.52
N GLY A 52 3.68 -17.01 0.20
CA GLY A 52 3.50 -17.38 1.59
C GLY A 52 3.90 -16.31 2.61
N ASP A 53 4.56 -15.23 2.17
CA ASP A 53 4.85 -14.09 3.04
C ASP A 53 3.56 -13.40 3.50
N LYS A 54 3.63 -12.81 4.70
CA LYS A 54 2.54 -11.99 5.25
C LYS A 54 2.91 -10.52 5.18
N LEU A 55 2.03 -9.71 4.63
CA LEU A 55 2.21 -8.27 4.44
C LEU A 55 1.15 -7.53 5.24
N THR A 56 1.57 -6.61 6.11
CA THR A 56 0.68 -5.59 6.68
C THR A 56 0.63 -4.43 5.70
N LEU A 57 -0.57 -4.05 5.26
CA LEU A 57 -0.79 -2.98 4.30
C LEU A 57 -1.69 -1.90 4.88
N ASP A 58 -1.17 -0.68 4.85
CA ASP A 58 -1.91 0.52 5.18
C ASP A 58 -2.06 1.41 3.95
N LEU A 59 -3.30 1.82 3.67
CA LEU A 59 -3.60 2.88 2.72
C LEU A 59 -3.89 4.16 3.49
N ALA A 60 -2.90 5.04 3.59
CA ALA A 60 -3.04 6.32 4.27
C ALA A 60 -3.24 7.48 3.28
N SER A 61 -4.00 8.49 3.72
CA SER A 61 -4.24 9.72 2.97
C SER A 61 -3.19 10.81 3.20
N THR A 62 -2.33 10.62 4.20
CA THR A 62 -1.20 11.49 4.56
C THR A 62 -0.19 10.71 5.40
N LEU A 63 1.07 11.12 5.39
CA LEU A 63 2.12 10.60 6.29
C LEU A 63 2.18 11.33 7.63
N ASN A 64 1.46 12.45 7.76
CA ASN A 64 1.42 13.21 9.00
C ASN A 64 0.63 12.44 10.05
N LEU A 65 1.26 12.21 11.21
CA LEU A 65 0.67 11.45 12.32
C LEU A 65 -0.60 12.09 12.90
N ASP A 66 -0.80 13.39 12.69
CA ASP A 66 -1.97 14.14 13.14
C ASP A 66 -3.15 14.11 12.14
N GLY A 67 -2.96 13.47 10.98
CA GLY A 67 -3.95 13.38 9.90
C GLY A 67 -4.08 14.63 9.04
N SER A 68 -3.22 15.63 9.21
CA SER A 68 -3.21 16.80 8.35
C SER A 68 -2.75 16.47 6.93
N LYS A 69 -3.43 17.00 5.91
CA LYS A 69 -3.02 16.91 4.51
C LYS A 69 -2.32 18.20 4.12
N ASP A 70 -1.15 18.12 3.48
CA ASP A 70 -0.45 19.28 2.96
C ASP A 70 -0.28 19.13 1.44
N ASP A 71 -1.40 19.22 0.72
CA ASP A 71 -1.45 19.12 -0.75
C ASP A 71 -0.78 20.33 -1.44
N THR A 72 -0.40 21.35 -0.68
CA THR A 72 0.16 22.60 -1.18
C THR A 72 1.68 22.67 -1.16
N LYS A 73 2.35 21.80 -0.39
CA LYS A 73 3.82 21.77 -0.33
C LYS A 73 4.38 20.70 -1.26
N GLY A 74 5.41 21.05 -2.00
CA GLY A 74 6.20 20.08 -2.75
C GLY A 74 6.86 19.06 -1.80
N TRP A 75 7.17 17.88 -2.31
CA TRP A 75 7.89 16.87 -1.55
C TRP A 75 9.25 17.41 -1.09
N ARG A 76 9.57 17.17 0.18
CA ARG A 76 10.87 17.46 0.79
C ARG A 76 11.37 16.21 1.50
N GLU A 77 12.68 16.11 1.64
CA GLU A 77 13.26 15.10 2.51
C GLU A 77 12.79 15.32 3.96
N VAL A 78 12.56 14.21 4.66
CA VAL A 78 12.15 14.22 6.07
C VAL A 78 13.27 14.83 6.91
N GLY A 79 12.95 15.83 7.72
CA GLY A 79 13.93 16.49 8.57
C GLY A 79 14.54 15.55 9.60
N MET A 80 15.76 15.83 10.04
CA MET A 80 16.40 15.04 11.09
C MET A 80 15.53 15.02 12.36
N GLY A 81 15.08 13.84 12.78
CA GLY A 81 14.22 13.66 13.95
C GLY A 81 12.71 13.87 13.72
N GLU A 82 12.29 14.15 12.48
CA GLU A 82 10.88 14.20 12.11
C GLU A 82 10.35 12.77 11.95
N LEU A 83 9.32 12.42 12.73
CA LEU A 83 8.65 11.12 12.67
C LEU A 83 7.38 11.24 11.83
N THR A 84 7.19 10.25 10.96
CA THR A 84 6.06 10.13 10.05
C THR A 84 5.54 8.70 10.06
N LEU A 85 4.34 8.48 9.53
CA LEU A 85 3.78 7.13 9.42
C LEU A 85 4.72 6.18 8.64
N ALA A 86 5.47 6.70 7.67
CA ALA A 86 6.41 5.90 6.88
C ALA A 86 7.53 5.23 7.71
N ASN A 87 7.80 5.70 8.94
CA ASN A 87 8.81 5.10 9.80
C ASN A 87 8.41 3.72 10.35
N GLU A 88 7.13 3.36 10.26
CA GLU A 88 6.59 2.08 10.76
C GLU A 88 6.56 1.00 9.66
N PHE A 89 6.90 1.34 8.41
CA PHE A 89 6.78 0.46 7.25
C PHE A 89 8.10 0.31 6.50
N ASP A 90 8.34 -0.88 5.96
CA ASP A 90 9.56 -1.19 5.19
C ASP A 90 9.49 -0.69 3.73
N TYR A 91 8.28 -0.54 3.19
CA TYR A 91 8.06 -0.15 1.80
C TYR A 91 6.88 0.81 1.69
N VAL A 92 7.12 1.98 1.09
CA VAL A 92 6.12 3.05 0.98
C VAL A 92 6.01 3.48 -0.48
N CYS A 93 4.75 3.58 -0.95
CA CYS A 93 4.42 4.09 -2.27
C CYS A 93 3.46 5.27 -2.16
N HIS A 94 3.55 6.20 -3.11
CA HIS A 94 2.60 7.30 -3.26
C HIS A 94 1.91 7.20 -4.62
N GLY A 95 0.59 7.30 -4.65
CA GLY A 95 -0.22 7.11 -5.84
C GLY A 95 -1.51 7.90 -5.84
N LYS A 96 -2.30 7.73 -6.89
CA LYS A 96 -3.62 8.38 -7.05
C LYS A 96 -4.65 7.34 -7.46
N ILE A 97 -5.82 7.39 -6.83
CA ILE A 97 -6.99 6.62 -7.26
C ILE A 97 -7.42 7.15 -8.63
N TYR A 98 -7.35 6.31 -9.66
CA TYR A 98 -7.65 6.71 -11.04
C TYR A 98 -9.03 6.25 -11.51
N LYS A 99 -9.58 5.19 -10.90
CA LYS A 99 -10.86 4.58 -11.25
C LYS A 99 -11.46 3.93 -10.00
N PHE A 100 -12.77 4.03 -9.89
CA PHE A 100 -13.59 3.26 -8.98
C PHE A 100 -14.58 2.46 -9.83
N GLU A 101 -14.71 1.17 -9.56
CA GLU A 101 -15.67 0.29 -10.22
C GLU A 101 -16.67 -0.17 -9.15
N GLU A 102 -17.97 0.03 -9.40
CA GLU A 102 -19.02 -0.50 -8.53
C GLU A 102 -19.07 -2.03 -8.66
N GLY A 103 -19.22 -2.73 -7.53
CA GLY A 103 -19.37 -4.18 -7.55
C GLY A 103 -20.68 -4.59 -8.21
N GLU A 104 -20.71 -5.76 -8.84
CA GLU A 104 -21.94 -6.28 -9.49
C GLU A 104 -23.15 -6.38 -8.53
N GLY A 105 -22.91 -6.40 -7.21
CA GLY A 105 -23.95 -6.41 -6.17
C GLY A 105 -24.58 -5.06 -5.83
N ASP A 106 -23.95 -3.93 -6.20
CA ASP A 106 -24.49 -2.58 -5.98
C ASP A 106 -25.35 -2.08 -7.15
N LEU A 107 -25.41 -2.83 -8.25
CA LEU A 107 -26.22 -2.53 -9.43
C LEU A 107 -27.65 -3.13 -9.37
N MET A 108 -28.07 -3.67 -8.20
CA MET A 108 -29.42 -4.24 -7.98
C MET A 108 -30.34 -3.28 -7.22
#